data_AF-A0A4R8ZIY0-F1
#
_entry.id   AF-A0A4R8ZIY0-F1
#
_cell.length_a   1.000
_cell.length_b   1.000
_cell.length_c   1.000
_cell.angle_alpha   90.00
_cell.angle_beta   90.00
_cell.angle_gamma   90.00
#
_symmetry.space_group_name_H-M   'P 1'
#
loop_
_entity.id
_entity.type
_entity.pdbx_description
1 polymer ?
#
loop_
_entity_poly.entity_id
_entity_poly.type
_entity_poly.pdbx_seq_one_letter_code
_entity_poly.pdbx_strand_id
1 'polypeptide(L)' 'MTDGGISDEEKARRLEAWESASWNQFLSSGIPFSADAQARAMRWVNGEVTRAERASELRAVLGLPPASEAE' A
#
# COMPACT_ATOMS: atom_id res chain seq x y z
N MET A 1 1.08 22.21 -15.33
CA MET A 1 0.66 20.84 -15.00
C MET A 1 0.89 20.72 -13.51
N THR A 2 -0.18 20.58 -12.72
CA THR A 2 -0.07 20.50 -11.26
C THR A 2 0.79 19.29 -10.92
N ASP A 3 1.89 19.56 -10.22
CA ASP A 3 2.80 18.59 -9.65
C ASP A 3 1.97 17.51 -8.93
N GLY A 4 1.93 16.31 -9.50
CA GLY A 4 0.87 15.31 -9.31
C GLY A 4 0.94 14.56 -7.97
N GLY A 5 1.10 15.28 -6.87
CA GLY A 5 1.02 14.74 -5.52
C GLY A 5 -0.43 14.50 -5.09
N ILE A 6 -0.64 13.53 -4.20
CA ILE A 6 -1.90 13.36 -3.48
C ILE A 6 -2.11 14.53 -2.51
N SER A 7 -3.36 14.82 -2.14
CA SER A 7 -3.64 15.84 -1.12
C SER A 7 -3.20 15.38 0.28
N ASP A 8 -2.97 16.33 1.18
CA ASP A 8 -2.67 16.05 2.58
C ASP A 8 -3.79 15.26 3.28
N GLU A 9 -5.05 15.52 2.94
CA GLU A 9 -6.20 14.76 3.44
C GLU A 9 -6.18 13.30 2.96
N GLU A 10 -5.80 13.06 1.71
CA GLU A 10 -5.63 11.71 1.19
C GLU A 10 -4.45 11.00 1.85
N LYS A 11 -3.33 11.71 2.05
CA LYS A 11 -2.17 11.20 2.77
C LYS A 11 -2.52 10.80 4.20
N ALA A 12 -3.24 11.65 4.93
CA ALA A 12 -3.70 11.37 6.29
C ALA A 12 -4.62 10.14 6.34
N ARG A 13 -5.60 10.05 5.43
CA ARG A 13 -6.48 8.87 5.32
C ARG A 13 -5.71 7.59 5.03
N ARG A 14 -4.69 7.64 4.16
CA ARG A 14 -3.85 6.48 3.86
C ARG A 14 -2.99 6.08 5.06
N LEU A 15 -2.45 7.06 5.79
CA LEU A 15 -1.64 6.82 6.98
C LEU A 15 -2.47 6.14 8.08
N GLU A 16 -3.66 6.65 8.37
CA GLU A 16 -4.58 6.07 9.36
C GLU A 16 -4.96 4.62 9.02
N ALA A 17 -5.24 4.35 7.73
CA ALA A 17 -5.52 3.01 7.26
C ALA A 17 -4.31 2.06 7.42
N TRP A 18 -3.09 2.56 7.18
CA TRP A 18 -1.86 1.80 7.39
C TRP A 18 -1.59 1.52 8.88
N GLU A 19 -1.76 2.51 9.76
CA GLU A 19 -1.58 2.36 11.20
C GLU A 19 -2.56 1.32 11.76
N SER A 20 -3.82 1.36 11.33
CA SER A 20 -4.81 0.36 11.71
C SER A 20 -4.41 -1.04 11.24
N ALA A 21 -3.93 -1.18 10.00
CA ALA A 21 -3.47 -2.47 9.47
C ALA A 21 -2.22 -2.99 10.19
N SER A 22 -1.28 -2.12 10.56
CA SER A 22 -0.05 -2.50 11.28
C SER A 22 -0.35 -2.96 12.71
N TRP A 23 -1.27 -2.29 13.40
CA TRP A 23 -1.78 -2.73 14.69
C TRP A 23 -2.47 -4.09 14.59
N ASN A 24 -3.35 -4.29 13.60
CA ASN A 24 -4.03 -5.57 13.41
C ASN A 24 -3.03 -6.72 13.16
N GLN A 25 -1.99 -6.49 12.35
CA GLN A 25 -0.92 -7.47 12.15
C GLN A 25 -0.19 -7.81 13.45
N PHE A 26 0.19 -6.79 14.22
CA PHE A 26 0.87 -6.97 15.49
C PHE A 26 0.00 -7.71 16.50
N LEU A 27 -1.27 -7.33 16.64
CA LEU A 27 -2.21 -7.99 17.55
C LEU A 27 -2.52 -9.43 17.13
N SER A 28 -2.56 -9.72 15.83
CA SER A 28 -2.87 -11.07 15.32
C SER A 28 -1.69 -12.03 15.37
N SER A 29 -0.47 -11.55 15.16
CA SER A 29 0.72 -12.42 14.98
C SER A 29 1.79 -12.22 16.06
N GLY A 30 1.71 -11.14 16.85
CA GLY A 30 2.78 -10.70 17.75
C GLY A 30 4.01 -10.13 17.03
N ILE A 31 4.01 -10.09 15.70
CA ILE A 31 5.16 -9.72 14.88
C ILE A 31 4.79 -8.47 14.06
N PRO A 32 5.57 -7.38 14.14
CA PRO A 32 5.36 -6.21 13.31
C PRO A 32 5.65 -6.52 11.84
N PHE A 33 5.16 -5.67 10.93
CA PHE A 33 5.58 -5.75 9.53
C PHE A 33 7.10 -5.57 9.39
N SER A 34 7.69 -6.25 8.41
CA SER A 34 9.10 -6.06 8.07
C SER A 34 9.38 -4.64 7.58
N ALA A 35 10.64 -4.21 7.66
CA ALA A 35 11.07 -2.91 7.16
C ALA A 35 10.71 -2.71 5.68
N ASP A 36 10.86 -3.75 4.85
CA ASP A 36 10.50 -3.70 3.43
C ASP A 36 8.99 -3.50 3.21
N ALA A 37 8.15 -4.18 4.01
CA ALA A 37 6.71 -4.02 3.94
C ALA A 37 6.28 -2.60 4.37
N GLN A 38 6.92 -2.07 5.42
CA GLN A 38 6.71 -0.69 5.86
C GLN A 38 7.14 0.32 4.80
N ALA A 39 8.30 0.14 4.16
CA ALA A 39 8.78 1.01 3.09
C ALA A 39 7.81 1.05 1.90
N ARG A 40 7.31 -0.12 1.46
CA ARG A 40 6.30 -0.21 0.39
C ARG A 40 4.99 0.47 0.78
N ALA A 41 4.54 0.32 2.03
CA ALA A 41 3.36 1.00 2.53
C ALA A 41 3.53 2.53 2.54
N MET A 42 4.71 3.03 2.91
CA MET A 42 5.00 4.47 2.91
C MET A 42 4.99 5.09 1.51
N ARG A 43 5.48 4.37 0.48
CA ARG A 43 5.35 4.81 -0.92
C ARG A 43 3.87 5.03 -1.31
N TRP A 44 3.00 4.11 -0.89
CA TRP A 44 1.55 4.26 -1.11
C TRP A 44 0.97 5.44 -0.32
N VAL A 45 1.33 5.57 0.96
CA VAL A 45 0.87 6.67 1.83
C VAL A 45 1.28 8.02 1.26
N ASN A 46 2.50 8.15 0.74
CA ASN A 46 3.01 9.38 0.13
C ASN A 46 2.47 9.66 -1.27
N GLY A 47 1.75 8.70 -1.88
CA GLY A 47 1.25 8.83 -3.25
C GLY A 47 2.31 8.62 -4.33
N GLU A 48 3.47 8.06 -3.97
CA GLU A 48 4.55 7.70 -4.91
C GLU A 48 4.18 6.50 -5.79
N VAL A 49 3.15 5.75 -5.40
CA VAL A 49 2.55 4.69 -6.21
C VAL A 49 1.04 4.87 -6.29
N THR A 50 0.51 4.60 -7.47
CA THR A 50 -0.92 4.59 -7.75
C THR A 50 -1.59 3.31 -7.22
N ARG A 51 -2.92 3.32 -7.18
CA ARG A 51 -3.70 2.15 -6.76
C ARG A 51 -3.51 0.97 -7.70
N ALA A 52 -3.36 1.24 -9.01
CA ALA A 52 -3.14 0.22 -10.03
C ALA A 52 -1.77 -0.45 -9.86
N GLU A 53 -0.70 0.35 -9.67
CA GLU A 53 0.64 -0.17 -9.42
C GLU A 53 0.69 -1.02 -8.15
N ARG A 54 0.09 -0.54 -7.05
CA ARG A 54 -0.01 -1.30 -5.80
C ARG A 54 -0.74 -2.63 -5.99
N ALA A 55 -1.84 -2.64 -6.74
CA ALA A 55 -2.59 -3.86 -7.02
C ALA A 55 -1.78 -4.85 -7.88
N SER A 56 -0.99 -4.35 -8.82
CA SER A 56 -0.08 -5.14 -9.64
C SER A 56 1.06 -5.74 -8.81
N GLU A 57 1.68 -4.95 -7.92
CA GLU A 57 2.72 -5.43 -7.00
C GLU A 57 2.19 -6.56 -6.10
N LEU A 58 0.98 -6.40 -5.56
CA LEU A 58 0.35 -7.42 -4.71
C LEU A 58 0.07 -8.72 -5.49
N ARG A 59 -0.44 -8.60 -6.72
CA ARG A 59 -0.67 -9.76 -7.60
C ARG A 59 0.62 -10.50 -7.91
N ALA A 60 1.69 -9.78 -8.24
CA ALA A 60 2.99 -10.36 -8.52
C ALA A 60 3.54 -11.14 -7.31
N VAL A 61 3.42 -10.60 -6.09
CA VAL A 61 3.81 -11.29 -4.85
C VAL A 61 3.00 -12.57 -4.63
N LEU A 62 1.72 -12.57 -5.01
CA LEU A 62 0.82 -13.71 -4.88
C LEU A 62 0.92 -14.70 -6.06
N GLY A 63 1.76 -14.44 -7.07
CA GLY A 63 1.85 -15.25 -8.28
C GLY A 63 0.60 -15.24 -9.14
N LEU A 64 -0.24 -14.19 -9.02
CA LEU A 64 -1.48 -14.05 -9.77
C LEU A 64 -1.24 -13.37 -11.13
N PRO A 65 -2.01 -13.73 -12.18
CA PRO A 65 -1.89 -13.08 -13.47
C PRO A 65 -2.22 -11.58 -13.40
N PRO A 66 -1.66 -10.77 -14.32
CA PRO A 66 -1.96 -9.35 -14.41
C PRO A 66 -3.46 -9.12 -14.59
N ALA A 67 -3.96 -8.00 -14.06
CA ALA A 67 -5.39 -7.71 -14.01
C ALA A 67 -6.09 -7.65 -15.38
N SER A 68 -5.33 -7.56 -16.48
CA SER A 68 -5.83 -7.53 -17.86
C SER A 68 -6.09 -8.90 -18.49
N GLU A 69 -5.69 -10.02 -17.87
CA GLU A 69 -5.78 -11.36 -18.49
C GLU A 69 -6.98 -12.19 -17.99
N ALA A 70 -7.95 -11.58 -17.32
CA ALA A 70 -9.12 -12.26 -16.75
C ALA A 70 -10.42 -12.06 -17.55
N GLU A 71 -10.33 -11.67 -18.83
CA GLU A 71 -11.48 -11.64 -19.76
C GLU A 71 -11.71 -12.99 -20.46
#